data_AF-J4JU33-F1
#
_entry.id   AF-J4JU33-F1
#
_cell.length_a   1.000
_cell.length_b   1.000
_cell.length_c   1.000
_cell.angle_alpha   90.00
_cell.angle_beta   90.00
_cell.angle_gamma   90.00
#
_symmetry.space_group_name_H-M   'P 1'
#
loop_
_entity.id
_entity.type
_entity.pdbx_description
1 polymer ?
#
loop_
_entity_poly.entity_id
_entity_poly.type
_entity_poly.pdbx_seq_one_letter_code
_entity_poly.pdbx_strand_id
1 'polypeptide(L)' 'MTRAPRGRPVGASGEETRRRIIVATMRCVATVGYARATIREIARAAG' A
#
# COMPACT_ATOMS: atom_id res chain seq x y z
N MET A 1 6.02 10.41 17.42
CA MET A 1 5.55 9.76 16.19
C MET A 1 4.20 10.38 15.81
N THR A 2 4.14 11.15 14.74
CA THR A 2 2.88 11.75 14.27
C THR A 2 1.93 10.65 13.86
N ARG A 3 0.79 10.55 14.53
CA ARG A 3 -0.25 9.56 14.23
C ARG A 3 -0.78 9.87 12.84
N ALA A 4 -0.73 8.91 11.92
CA ALA A 4 -1.32 9.09 10.60
C ALA A 4 -2.80 9.49 10.76
N PRO A 5 -3.28 10.51 10.04
CA PRO A 5 -4.67 10.95 10.14
C PRO A 5 -5.60 9.78 9.82
N ARG A 6 -6.65 9.60 10.63
CA ARG A 6 -7.65 8.58 10.35
C ARG A 6 -8.61 9.12 9.30
N GLY A 7 -8.71 8.39 8.19
CA GLY A 7 -9.51 8.77 7.03
C GLY A 7 -8.64 9.13 5.83
N ARG A 8 -9.29 9.26 4.67
CA ARG A 8 -8.61 9.70 3.46
C ARG A 8 -8.40 11.22 3.55
N PRO A 9 -7.17 11.74 3.36
CA PRO A 9 -6.95 13.18 3.38
C PRO A 9 -7.79 13.86 2.30
N VAL A 10 -8.31 15.05 2.61
CA VAL A 10 -9.03 15.88 1.64
C VAL A 10 -8.14 16.13 0.42
N GLY A 11 -8.65 15.87 -0.78
CA GLY A 11 -7.88 15.98 -2.02
C GLY A 11 -7.05 14.74 -2.41
N ALA A 12 -7.03 13.67 -1.62
CA ALA A 12 -6.36 12.43 -2.02
C ALA A 12 -7.16 11.68 -3.09
N SER A 13 -6.52 11.42 -4.24
CA SER A 13 -7.12 10.65 -5.32
C SER A 13 -7.20 9.16 -4.98
N GLY A 14 -8.41 8.60 -5.11
CA GLY A 14 -8.63 7.17 -4.94
C GLY A 14 -7.89 6.33 -5.98
N GLU A 15 -7.75 6.85 -7.21
CA GLU A 15 -7.02 6.18 -8.28
C GLU A 15 -5.51 6.15 -8.02
N GLU A 16 -4.94 7.26 -7.54
CA GLU A 16 -3.55 7.30 -7.11
C GLU A 16 -3.28 6.28 -6.00
N THR A 17 -4.18 6.21 -5.01
CA THR A 17 -4.11 5.21 -3.93
C THR A 17 -4.13 3.79 -4.52
N ARG A 18 -5.06 3.51 -5.43
CA ARG A 18 -5.18 2.21 -6.09
C ARG A 18 -3.90 1.86 -6.85
N ARG A 19 -3.32 2.82 -7.57
CA ARG A 19 -2.08 2.63 -8.34
C ARG A 19 -0.91 2.26 -7.43
N ARG A 20 -0.75 2.95 -6.30
CA ARG A 20 0.31 2.64 -5.31
C ARG A 20 0.16 1.25 -4.73
N ILE A 21 -1.06 0.84 -4.39
CA ILE A 21 -1.33 -0.52 -3.86
C ILE A 21 -0.98 -1.59 -4.88
N ILE A 22 -1.34 -1.40 -6.16
CA ILE A 22 -1.03 -2.37 -7.23
C ILE A 22 0.48 -2.51 -7.41
N VAL A 23 1.20 -1.39 -7.48
CA VAL A 23 2.67 -1.39 -7.63
C VAL A 23 3.34 -2.05 -6.40
N ALA A 24 2.88 -1.72 -5.19
CA ALA A 24 3.39 -2.34 -3.96
C ALA A 24 3.13 -3.85 -3.94
N THR A 25 1.94 -4.30 -4.36
CA THR A 25 1.60 -5.71 -4.48
C THR A 25 2.55 -6.43 -5.44
N MET A 26 2.74 -5.89 -6.64
CA MET A 26 3.65 -6.47 -7.65
C MET A 26 5.07 -6.62 -7.09
N ARG A 27 5.59 -5.60 -6.41
CA ARG A 27 6.91 -5.62 -5.78
C ARG A 27 6.99 -6.66 -4.66
N CYS A 28 6.04 -6.70 -3.74
CA CYS A 28 6.02 -7.69 -2.66
C CYS A 28 5.99 -9.12 -3.22
N VAL A 29 5.11 -9.40 -4.18
CA VAL A 29 5.00 -10.74 -4.78
C VAL A 29 6.29 -11.12 -5.51
N ALA A 30 6.93 -10.18 -6.21
CA ALA A 30 8.21 -10.42 -6.88
C ALA A 30 9.36 -10.71 -5.91
N THR A 31 9.39 -10.05 -4.74
CA THR A 31 10.47 -10.19 -3.76
C THR A 31 10.32 -11.41 -2.87
N VAL A 32 9.11 -11.67 -2.34
CA VAL A 32 8.90 -12.72 -1.32
C VAL A 32 8.07 -13.91 -1.80
N GLY A 33 7.54 -13.83 -3.03
CA GLY A 33 6.61 -14.82 -3.60
C GLY A 33 5.17 -14.60 -3.14
N TYR A 34 4.22 -15.11 -3.93
CA TYR A 34 2.78 -14.93 -3.70
C TYR A 34 2.32 -15.36 -2.30
N ALA A 35 2.72 -16.56 -1.86
CA ALA A 35 2.28 -17.13 -0.58
C ALA A 35 2.77 -16.34 0.66
N ARG A 36 3.86 -15.58 0.54
CA ARG A 36 4.43 -14.80 1.66
C ARG A 36 4.07 -13.31 1.60
N ALA A 37 3.50 -12.83 0.50
CA ALA A 37 3.11 -11.43 0.35
C ALA A 37 1.86 -11.12 1.19
N THR A 38 2.05 -10.54 2.39
CA THR A 38 0.94 -10.22 3.30
C THR A 38 0.34 -8.84 3.04
N ILE A 39 -0.94 -8.67 3.35
CA ILE A 39 -1.66 -7.38 3.23
C ILE A 39 -0.95 -6.29 4.05
N ARG A 40 -0.40 -6.62 5.22
CA ARG A 40 0.30 -5.66 6.08
C ARG A 40 1.61 -5.15 5.47
N GLU A 41 2.37 -6.05 4.83
CA GLU A 41 3.59 -5.68 4.11
C GLU A 41 3.26 -4.81 2.88
N ILE A 42 2.23 -5.19 2.13
CA ILE A 42 1.75 -4.43 0.96
C ILE A 42 1.29 -3.03 1.38
N ALA A 43 0.49 -2.91 2.45
CA ALA A 43 0.01 -1.62 2.94
C ALA A 43 1.17 -0.72 3.40
N ARG A 44 2.15 -1.29 4.12
CA ARG A 44 3.37 -0.55 4.51
C ARG A 44 4.16 -0.05 3.31
N ALA A 45 4.28 -0.88 2.26
CA ALA A 45 4.98 -0.51 1.04
C ALA A 45 4.21 0.51 0.16
N ALA A 46 2.88 0.55 0.28
CA ALA A 46 2.01 1.47 -0.47
C ALA A 46 1.97 2.88 0.15
N GLY A 47 2.21 3.00 1.46
CA GLY A 47 2.20 4.26 2.21
C GLY A 47 0.92 4.48 3.01
#